data_AF-A0A087UPU3-F1
#
_entry.id   AF-A0A087UPU3-F1
#
_cell.length_a   1.000
_cell.length_b   1.000
_cell.length_c   1.000
_cell.angle_alpha   90.00
_cell.angle_beta   90.00
_cell.angle_gamma   90.00
#
_symmetry.space_group_name_H-M   'P 1'
#
loop_
_entity.id
_entity.type
_entity.pdbx_description
1 polymer ?
#
loop_
_entity_poly.entity_id
_entity_poly.type
_entity_poly.pdbx_seq_one_letter_code
_entity_poly.pdbx_strand_id
1 'polypeptide(L)'
;MSFNAEFTCGSLDMLYDTSPKQAVKLPGLHSKITFEEILESLSKYISPSSIKCVLKDPFTHLFVVFIADLQSFCVLISNKFYIGDSLIRPLPLYDCCIIEGVFPQITDDEIRKIFKVYGHVYSIVQLPALPNSPKFSHVLSGRREISFLLPSEQTEIAVPSSLYIPPYKFKIVKYCFACSSEGHSVIQCPDIDDDYAVMKPALNLEIKSVISIKDAASSIDEKEEYLNDM
;
A
#
# COMPACT_ATOMS: atom_id res chain seq x y z
N MET A 1 -9.02 41.96 12.90
CA MET A 1 -8.66 41.50 11.53
C MET A 1 -8.33 40.03 11.63
N SER A 2 -9.27 39.18 11.24
CA SER A 2 -9.18 37.73 11.36
C SER A 2 -8.54 37.19 10.08
N PHE A 3 -7.32 36.66 10.17
CA PHE A 3 -6.70 35.94 9.07
C PHE A 3 -7.34 34.56 8.97
N ASN A 4 -8.36 34.42 8.12
CA ASN A 4 -8.76 33.13 7.58
C ASN A 4 -7.73 32.75 6.52
N ALA A 5 -6.68 32.03 6.92
CA ALA A 5 -5.87 31.28 5.97
C ALA A 5 -6.67 30.03 5.60
N GLU A 6 -7.28 30.06 4.41
CA GLU A 6 -7.71 28.85 3.73
C GLU A 6 -6.47 27.99 3.48
N PHE A 7 -6.31 26.95 4.30
CA PHE A 7 -5.31 25.91 4.08
C PHE A 7 -5.77 25.09 2.87
N THR A 8 -5.36 25.51 1.69
CA THR A 8 -5.42 24.65 0.51
C THR A 8 -4.57 23.41 0.80
N CYS A 9 -5.22 22.26 0.71
CA CYS A 9 -4.60 20.94 0.77
C CYS A 9 -3.36 20.96 -0.14
N GLY A 10 -2.18 20.92 0.48
CA GLY A 10 -0.93 20.80 -0.25
C GLY A 10 -1.03 19.61 -1.19
N SER A 11 -0.77 19.85 -2.47
CA SER A 11 -0.89 18.88 -3.55
C SER A 11 -0.17 17.58 -3.21
N LEU A 12 -0.81 16.45 -3.55
CA LEU A 12 -0.27 15.08 -3.42
C LEU A 12 1.11 14.89 -4.07
N ASP A 13 1.55 15.84 -4.90
CA ASP A 13 2.84 15.87 -5.58
C ASP A 13 4.05 15.80 -4.62
N MET A 14 3.87 16.15 -3.33
CA MET A 14 4.97 16.16 -2.36
C MET A 14 5.17 14.86 -1.56
N LEU A 15 4.35 13.82 -1.77
CA LEU A 15 4.44 12.56 -1.00
C LEU A 15 5.22 11.44 -1.69
N TYR A 16 5.62 11.59 -2.96
CA TYR A 16 6.12 10.48 -3.75
C TYR A 16 7.46 10.79 -4.44
N ASP A 17 8.51 10.93 -3.63
CA ASP A 17 9.85 10.67 -4.14
C ASP A 17 9.98 9.16 -4.43
N THR A 18 10.47 8.85 -5.62
CA THR A 18 10.33 7.57 -6.34
C THR A 18 10.59 6.32 -5.48
N SER A 19 9.53 5.71 -4.96
CA SER A 19 9.62 4.46 -4.21
C SER A 19 9.06 3.29 -5.02
N PRO A 20 9.52 2.03 -4.79
CA PRO A 20 9.08 0.82 -5.50
C PRO A 20 7.58 0.45 -5.34
N LYS A 21 6.76 1.36 -4.83
CA LYS A 21 5.33 1.20 -4.55
C LYS A 21 4.46 1.26 -5.81
N GLN A 22 5.01 1.74 -6.91
CA GLN A 22 4.34 1.82 -8.21
C GLN A 22 4.48 0.48 -8.95
N ALA A 23 3.88 -0.57 -8.39
CA ALA A 23 3.88 -1.90 -9.00
C ALA A 23 2.46 -2.44 -9.08
N VAL A 24 2.10 -3.03 -10.22
CA VAL A 24 0.78 -3.60 -10.47
C VAL A 24 0.89 -5.10 -10.73
N LYS A 25 -0.07 -5.85 -10.21
CA LYS A 25 -0.29 -7.27 -10.48
C LYS A 25 -1.29 -7.39 -11.62
N LEU A 26 -1.06 -8.34 -12.52
CA LEU A 26 -1.94 -8.62 -13.66
C LEU A 26 -2.61 -9.99 -13.47
N PRO A 27 -3.77 -10.06 -12.78
CA PRO A 27 -4.50 -11.31 -12.59
C PRO A 27 -5.17 -11.79 -13.89
N GLY A 28 -5.48 -13.09 -13.93
CA GLY A 28 -6.26 -13.69 -15.02
C GLY A 28 -5.52 -13.92 -16.35
N LEU A 29 -4.21 -13.67 -16.42
CA LEU A 29 -3.42 -13.94 -17.62
C LEU A 29 -3.13 -15.44 -17.79
N HIS A 30 -3.28 -15.93 -19.02
CA HIS A 30 -2.97 -17.33 -19.34
C HIS A 30 -1.47 -17.59 -19.25
N SER A 31 -1.09 -18.81 -18.88
CA SER A 31 0.31 -19.24 -18.72
C SER A 31 1.22 -19.09 -19.95
N LYS A 32 0.62 -18.91 -21.14
CA LYS A 32 1.32 -18.79 -22.43
C LYS A 32 1.64 -17.35 -22.84
N ILE A 33 1.07 -16.36 -22.15
CA ILE A 33 1.34 -14.95 -22.41
C ILE A 33 2.83 -14.68 -22.25
N THR A 34 3.42 -13.98 -23.22
CA THR A 34 4.84 -13.60 -23.19
C THR A 34 5.05 -12.23 -22.53
N PHE A 35 6.29 -11.94 -22.15
CA PHE A 35 6.63 -10.62 -21.62
C PHE A 35 6.45 -9.53 -22.68
N GLU A 36 6.77 -9.84 -23.94
CA GLU A 36 6.62 -8.95 -25.09
C GLU A 36 5.16 -8.57 -25.33
N GLU A 37 4.24 -9.55 -25.26
CA GLU A 37 2.79 -9.30 -25.40
C GLU A 37 2.26 -8.38 -24.29
N ILE A 38 2.74 -8.55 -23.06
CA ILE A 38 2.40 -7.66 -21.94
C ILE A 38 2.91 -6.25 -22.21
N LEU A 39 4.19 -6.10 -22.57
CA LEU A 39 4.80 -4.80 -22.83
C LEU A 39 4.11 -4.07 -23.99
N GLU A 40 3.84 -4.74 -25.10
CA GLU A 40 3.15 -4.17 -26.25
C GLU A 40 1.73 -3.72 -25.88
N SER A 41 1.01 -4.54 -25.11
CA SER A 41 -0.36 -4.23 -24.69
C SER A 41 -0.41 -3.03 -23.76
N LEU A 42 0.46 -2.97 -22.75
CA LEU A 42 0.54 -1.86 -21.79
C LEU A 42 0.99 -0.55 -22.45
N SER A 43 1.90 -0.64 -23.43
CA SER A 43 2.43 0.52 -24.17
C SER A 43 1.35 1.25 -25.00
N LYS A 44 0.16 0.67 -25.17
CA LYS A 44 -1.00 1.34 -25.79
C LYS A 44 -1.69 2.33 -24.85
N TYR A 45 -1.47 2.20 -23.54
CA TYR A 45 -2.15 2.97 -22.50
C TYR A 45 -1.22 3.90 -21.74
N ILE A 46 0.04 3.50 -21.57
CA ILE A 46 1.07 4.28 -20.89
C ILE A 46 2.33 4.38 -21.74
N SER A 47 3.19 5.36 -21.45
CA SER A 47 4.46 5.48 -22.17
C SER A 47 5.33 4.24 -21.93
N PRO A 48 5.97 3.65 -22.96
CA PRO A 48 6.91 2.55 -22.78
C PRO A 48 8.04 2.88 -21.80
N SER A 49 8.49 4.14 -21.77
CA SER A 49 9.52 4.62 -20.84
C SER A 49 9.10 4.56 -19.37
N SER A 50 7.80 4.50 -19.12
CA SER A 50 7.22 4.40 -17.78
C SER A 50 7.24 2.97 -17.25
N ILE A 51 7.46 1.95 -18.09
CA ILE A 51 7.55 0.56 -17.65
C ILE A 51 9.00 0.25 -17.29
N LYS A 52 9.28 0.05 -15.99
CA LYS A 52 10.64 -0.27 -15.50
C LYS A 52 10.98 -1.74 -15.75
N CYS A 53 10.07 -2.65 -15.40
CA CYS A 53 10.24 -4.07 -15.64
C CYS A 53 8.93 -4.83 -15.52
N VAL A 54 8.89 -6.03 -16.12
CA VAL A 54 7.85 -7.04 -15.95
C VAL A 54 8.50 -8.28 -15.37
N LEU A 55 7.93 -8.82 -14.30
CA LEU A 55 8.36 -10.06 -13.66
C LEU A 55 7.20 -11.04 -13.63
N LYS A 56 7.51 -12.34 -13.62
CA LYS A 56 6.55 -13.40 -13.34
C LYS A 56 6.85 -13.94 -11.95
N ASP A 57 5.92 -13.78 -11.02
CA ASP A 57 6.06 -14.32 -9.68
C ASP A 57 6.00 -15.86 -9.75
N PRO A 58 7.05 -16.57 -9.31
CA PRO A 58 7.09 -18.03 -9.41
C PRO A 58 6.11 -18.72 -8.46
N PHE A 59 5.65 -18.05 -7.40
CA PHE A 59 4.76 -18.62 -6.39
C PHE A 59 3.29 -18.37 -6.70
N THR A 60 2.95 -17.15 -7.12
CA THR A 60 1.56 -16.79 -7.45
C THR A 60 1.23 -16.98 -8.94
N HIS A 61 2.26 -17.18 -9.78
CA HIS A 61 2.17 -17.20 -11.25
C HIS A 61 1.60 -15.92 -11.87
N LEU A 62 1.44 -14.85 -11.09
CA LEU A 62 1.00 -13.55 -11.55
C LEU A 62 2.16 -12.80 -12.22
N PHE A 63 1.82 -12.00 -13.22
CA PHE A 63 2.75 -11.02 -13.74
C PHE A 63 2.69 -9.74 -12.88
N VAL A 64 3.86 -9.21 -12.57
CA VAL A 64 4.05 -7.98 -11.80
C VAL A 64 4.78 -6.98 -12.68
N VAL A 65 4.23 -5.78 -12.82
CA VAL A 65 4.80 -4.72 -13.63
C VAL A 65 5.18 -3.55 -12.73
N PHE A 66 6.44 -3.15 -12.78
CA PHE A 66 6.95 -2.00 -12.06
C PHE A 66 6.91 -0.77 -12.97
N ILE A 67 6.36 0.31 -12.45
CA ILE A 67 6.10 1.56 -13.16
C ILE A 67 7.00 2.66 -12.59
N ALA A 68 7.41 3.59 -13.45
CA ALA A 68 8.37 4.63 -13.12
C ALA A 68 7.74 5.86 -12.49
N ASP A 69 6.52 6.19 -12.91
CA ASP A 69 5.79 7.38 -12.51
C ASP A 69 4.39 7.05 -12.01
N LEU A 70 3.89 7.92 -11.12
CA LEU A 70 2.59 7.75 -10.48
C LEU A 70 1.44 7.88 -11.48
N GLN A 71 1.54 8.77 -12.46
CA GLN A 71 0.46 9.01 -13.42
C GLN A 71 0.16 7.75 -14.22
N SER A 72 1.19 7.10 -14.76
CA SER A 72 1.05 5.83 -15.49
C SER A 72 0.51 4.72 -14.59
N PHE A 73 0.96 4.65 -13.33
CA PHE A 73 0.42 3.71 -12.35
C PHE A 73 -1.09 3.92 -12.13
N CYS A 74 -1.52 5.16 -11.89
CA CYS A 74 -2.93 5.52 -11.72
C CYS A 74 -3.77 5.18 -12.96
N VAL A 75 -3.24 5.43 -14.17
CA VAL A 75 -3.91 5.06 -15.43
C VAL A 75 -4.14 3.55 -15.51
N LEU A 76 -3.11 2.74 -15.19
CA LEU A 76 -3.25 1.28 -15.23
C LEU A 76 -4.24 0.76 -14.18
N ILE A 77 -4.18 1.28 -12.95
CA ILE A 77 -5.07 0.86 -11.86
C ILE A 77 -6.52 1.23 -12.11
N SER A 78 -6.79 2.37 -12.77
CA SER A 78 -8.14 2.89 -12.97
C SER A 78 -8.86 2.29 -14.19
N ASN A 79 -8.14 1.57 -15.06
CA ASN A 79 -8.67 1.09 -16.33
C ASN A 79 -8.60 -0.43 -16.45
N LYS A 80 -9.46 -0.97 -17.32
CA LYS A 80 -9.29 -2.33 -17.83
C LYS A 80 -8.61 -2.28 -19.19
N PHE A 81 -7.86 -3.30 -19.52
CA PHE A 81 -7.24 -3.40 -20.84
C PHE A 81 -7.10 -4.84 -21.29
N TYR A 82 -6.92 -4.99 -22.59
CA TYR A 82 -6.68 -6.29 -23.20
C TYR A 82 -5.19 -6.59 -23.25
N ILE A 83 -4.81 -7.78 -22.79
CA ILE A 83 -3.52 -8.39 -23.09
C ILE A 83 -3.80 -9.70 -23.81
N GLY A 84 -3.39 -9.78 -25.09
CA GLY A 84 -3.90 -10.82 -25.99
C GLY A 84 -5.43 -10.76 -26.04
N ASP A 85 -6.08 -11.90 -25.79
CA ASP A 85 -7.55 -12.01 -25.77
C ASP A 85 -8.16 -11.83 -24.36
N SER A 86 -7.32 -11.54 -23.35
CA SER A 86 -7.77 -11.45 -21.95
C SER A 86 -8.02 -10.00 -21.56
N LEU A 87 -9.27 -9.68 -21.19
CA LEU A 87 -9.60 -8.42 -20.53
C LEU A 87 -9.17 -8.50 -19.08
N ILE A 88 -8.16 -7.72 -18.70
CA ILE A 88 -7.61 -7.71 -17.35
C ILE A 88 -7.85 -6.38 -16.66
N ARG A 89 -7.93 -6.45 -15.34
CA ARG A 89 -7.97 -5.30 -14.44
C ARG A 89 -6.75 -5.39 -13.53
N PRO A 90 -5.76 -4.49 -13.66
CA PRO A 90 -4.61 -4.50 -12.79
C PRO A 90 -4.99 -4.20 -11.36
N LEU A 91 -4.25 -4.84 -10.45
CA LEU A 91 -4.39 -4.64 -9.03
C LEU A 91 -3.10 -4.03 -8.49
N PRO A 92 -3.15 -3.14 -7.49
CA PRO A 92 -1.93 -2.64 -6.88
C PRO A 92 -1.19 -3.79 -6.18
N LEU A 93 0.14 -3.83 -6.31
CA LEU A 93 0.97 -4.78 -5.55
C LEU A 93 1.02 -4.41 -4.07
N TYR A 94 0.88 -3.12 -3.75
CA TYR A 94 0.95 -2.60 -2.40
C TYR A 94 -0.33 -1.83 -2.03
N ASP A 95 -0.80 -2.00 -0.80
CA ASP A 95 -1.75 -1.08 -0.18
C ASP A 95 -0.97 -0.11 0.71
N CYS A 96 -1.39 1.16 0.77
CA CYS A 96 -0.70 2.18 1.54
C CYS A 96 -1.67 2.91 2.47
N CYS A 97 -1.22 3.20 3.69
CA CYS A 97 -1.93 4.08 4.59
C CYS A 97 -0.97 5.05 5.29
N ILE A 98 -1.50 6.22 5.66
CA ILE A 98 -0.82 7.15 6.54
C ILE A 98 -1.31 6.91 7.96
N ILE A 99 -0.38 6.74 8.89
CA ILE A 99 -0.69 6.74 10.31
C ILE A 99 -0.26 8.06 10.92
N GLU A 100 -1.14 8.64 11.75
CA GLU A 100 -0.94 9.88 12.48
C GLU A 100 -0.94 9.59 13.98
N GLY A 101 -0.25 10.43 14.76
CA GLY A 101 -0.08 10.24 16.20
C GLY A 101 1.10 9.34 16.57
N VAL A 102 2.07 9.20 15.66
CA VAL A 102 3.32 8.48 15.93
C VAL A 102 4.20 9.35 16.82
N PHE A 103 4.47 8.89 18.04
CA PHE A 103 5.36 9.60 18.95
C PHE A 103 6.83 9.43 18.54
N PRO A 104 7.70 10.43 18.79
CA PRO A 104 9.11 10.37 18.42
C PRO A 104 9.87 9.13 18.92
N GLN A 105 9.47 8.60 20.08
CA GLN A 105 10.13 7.42 20.66
C GLN A 105 9.73 6.09 20.00
N ILE A 106 8.65 6.05 19.21
CA ILE A 106 8.19 4.82 18.56
C ILE A 106 9.08 4.57 17.34
N THR A 107 9.78 3.45 17.36
CA THR A 107 10.65 3.00 16.27
C THR A 107 9.85 2.36 15.13
N ASP A 108 10.43 2.34 13.92
CA ASP A 108 9.81 1.66 12.78
C ASP A 108 9.63 0.15 13.03
N ASP A 109 10.48 -0.48 13.83
CA ASP A 109 10.33 -1.89 14.22
C ASP A 109 9.12 -2.12 15.14
N GLU A 110 8.86 -1.21 16.07
CA GLU A 110 7.66 -1.25 16.90
C GLU A 110 6.40 -1.03 16.07
N ILE A 111 6.41 -0.07 15.15
CA ILE A 111 5.32 0.15 14.20
C ILE A 111 5.10 -1.12 13.36
N ARG A 112 6.18 -1.73 12.85
CA ARG A 112 6.11 -2.97 12.09
C ARG A 112 5.49 -4.10 12.92
N LYS A 113 5.89 -4.25 14.18
CA LYS A 113 5.32 -5.24 15.12
C LYS A 113 3.84 -4.99 15.40
N ILE A 114 3.40 -3.73 15.46
CA ILE A 114 2.01 -3.35 15.64
C ILE A 114 1.19 -3.70 14.39
N PHE A 115 1.67 -3.29 13.21
CA PHE A 115 0.89 -3.38 11.98
C PHE A 115 1.00 -4.71 11.24
N LYS A 116 1.97 -5.59 11.59
CA LYS A 116 2.10 -6.93 10.99
C LYS A 116 0.85 -7.80 11.13
N VAL A 117 0.00 -7.52 12.13
CA VAL A 117 -1.26 -8.26 12.36
C VAL A 117 -2.28 -8.05 11.24
N TYR A 118 -2.16 -6.95 10.49
CA TYR A 118 -3.04 -6.65 9.37
C TYR A 118 -2.51 -7.19 8.04
N GLY A 119 -1.19 -7.36 7.92
CA GLY A 119 -0.56 -7.87 6.70
C GLY A 119 0.95 -7.72 6.70
N HIS A 120 1.58 -8.14 5.60
CA HIS A 120 3.02 -8.03 5.43
C HIS A 120 3.41 -6.56 5.22
N VAL A 121 3.89 -5.90 6.27
CA VAL A 121 4.46 -4.55 6.19
C VAL A 121 5.73 -4.61 5.34
N TYR A 122 5.70 -3.99 4.16
CA TYR A 122 6.84 -3.88 3.25
C TYR A 122 7.76 -2.75 3.70
N SER A 123 7.23 -1.52 3.79
CA SER A 123 8.01 -0.34 4.18
C SER A 123 7.25 0.59 5.11
N ILE A 124 8.03 1.34 5.89
CA ILE A 124 7.56 2.42 6.75
C ILE A 124 8.42 3.62 6.38
N VAL A 125 7.78 4.75 6.07
CA VAL A 125 8.47 5.97 5.65
C VAL A 125 8.02 7.12 6.54
N GLN A 126 8.98 7.85 7.10
CA GLN A 126 8.69 9.08 7.80
C GLN A 126 8.33 10.19 6.82
N LEU A 127 7.11 10.72 6.97
CA LEU A 127 6.67 11.86 6.19
C LEU A 127 7.24 13.15 6.79
N PRO A 128 7.61 14.16 6.00
CA PRO A 128 8.14 15.42 6.52
C PRO A 128 7.08 16.18 7.33
N ALA A 129 7.52 16.88 8.37
CA ALA A 129 6.68 17.84 9.07
C ALA A 129 6.48 19.08 8.18
N LEU A 130 5.26 19.64 8.16
CA LEU A 130 5.00 20.89 7.46
C LEU A 130 5.20 22.09 8.41
N PRO A 131 5.84 23.18 7.96
CA PRO A 131 6.38 23.40 6.62
C PRO A 131 7.71 22.64 6.39
N ASN A 132 7.85 22.05 5.20
CA ASN A 132 9.06 21.31 4.77
C ASN A 132 10.20 22.29 4.45
N SER A 133 10.78 22.88 5.50
CA SER A 133 11.93 23.77 5.43
C SER A 133 13.15 23.10 6.05
N PRO A 134 14.37 23.28 5.50
CA PRO A 134 15.60 22.84 6.15
C PRO A 134 15.74 23.35 7.60
N LYS A 135 15.08 24.47 7.93
CA LYS A 135 15.03 25.04 9.29
C LYS A 135 14.30 24.15 10.30
N PHE A 136 13.39 23.31 9.83
CA PHE A 136 12.57 22.40 10.65
C PHE A 136 12.93 20.92 10.41
N SER A 137 14.11 20.64 9.83
CA SER A 137 14.58 19.27 9.57
C SER A 137 14.72 18.41 10.84
N HIS A 138 14.91 19.06 11.99
CA HIS A 138 14.95 18.41 13.31
C HIS A 138 13.56 18.07 13.87
N VAL A 139 12.48 18.59 13.29
CA VAL A 139 11.11 18.34 13.74
C VAL A 139 10.65 17.02 13.14
N LEU A 140 10.57 15.99 13.97
CA LEU A 140 10.03 14.71 13.57
C LEU A 140 8.52 14.83 13.38
N SER A 141 8.03 14.41 12.22
CA SER A 141 6.59 14.32 11.97
C SER A 141 5.99 13.22 12.82
N GLY A 142 4.80 13.48 13.35
CA GLY A 142 3.97 12.44 13.95
C GLY A 142 3.26 11.55 12.92
N ARG A 143 3.67 11.61 11.65
CA ARG A 143 3.06 10.87 10.53
C ARG A 143 4.05 9.87 9.94
N ARG A 144 3.56 8.67 9.60
CA ARG A 144 4.29 7.65 8.84
C ARG A 144 3.42 7.13 7.72
N GLU A 145 4.01 6.89 6.56
CA GLU A 145 3.38 6.09 5.52
C GLU A 145 3.79 4.62 5.71
N ILE A 146 2.80 3.73 5.79
CA ILE A 146 2.99 2.29 5.86
C ILE A 146 2.53 1.68 4.55
N SER A 147 3.39 0.89 3.93
CA SER A 147 3.06 0.10 2.74
C SER A 147 2.99 -1.37 3.09
N PHE A 148 1.91 -2.02 2.70
CA PHE A 148 1.67 -3.44 2.85
C PHE A 148 1.80 -4.13 1.50
N LEU A 149 2.50 -5.26 1.46
CA LEU A 149 2.48 -6.13 0.30
C LEU A 149 1.13 -6.87 0.26
N LEU A 150 0.42 -6.75 -0.87
CA LEU A 150 -0.87 -7.42 -1.07
C LEU A 150 -0.65 -8.81 -1.66
N PRO A 151 -0.97 -9.90 -0.94
CA PRO A 151 -0.77 -11.25 -1.44
C PRO A 151 -1.75 -11.58 -2.58
N SER A 152 -1.29 -12.37 -3.56
CA SER A 152 -2.13 -12.93 -4.63
C SER A 152 -3.05 -11.87 -5.27
N GLU A 153 -4.35 -12.13 -5.39
CA GLU A 153 -5.36 -11.23 -5.96
C GLU A 153 -5.99 -10.28 -4.93
N GLN A 154 -5.45 -10.20 -3.71
CA GLN A 154 -5.95 -9.26 -2.71
C GLN A 154 -5.75 -7.81 -3.20
N THR A 155 -6.76 -7.00 -2.96
CA THR A 155 -6.91 -5.65 -3.49
C THR A 155 -6.74 -4.56 -2.41
N GLU A 156 -6.94 -4.92 -1.13
CA GLU A 156 -6.73 -4.02 0.02
C GLU A 156 -6.42 -4.79 1.31
N ILE A 157 -5.74 -4.13 2.26
CA ILE A 157 -5.60 -4.61 3.65
C ILE A 157 -6.69 -3.99 4.53
N ALA A 158 -7.37 -4.80 5.33
CA ALA A 158 -8.35 -4.30 6.30
C ALA A 158 -7.65 -3.71 7.54
N VAL A 159 -7.32 -2.42 7.51
CA VAL A 159 -6.80 -1.67 8.66
C VAL A 159 -7.91 -0.74 9.19
N PRO A 160 -8.20 -0.71 10.51
CA PRO A 160 -9.20 0.21 11.06
C PRO A 160 -8.75 1.67 10.91
N SER A 161 -9.70 2.60 10.82
CA SER A 161 -9.41 4.05 10.73
C SER A 161 -8.85 4.64 12.02
N SER A 162 -8.99 3.95 13.16
CA SER A 162 -8.33 4.30 14.41
C SER A 162 -7.90 3.04 15.15
N LEU A 163 -6.70 3.09 15.73
CA LEU A 163 -6.11 1.99 16.48
C LEU A 163 -5.63 2.51 17.82
N TYR A 164 -6.09 1.88 18.91
CA TYR A 164 -5.65 2.20 20.25
C TYR A 164 -4.85 1.02 20.82
N ILE A 165 -3.58 1.28 21.13
CA ILE A 165 -2.66 0.33 21.72
C ILE A 165 -1.96 1.06 22.86
N PRO A 166 -2.43 0.93 24.12
CA PRO A 166 -1.91 1.69 25.23
C PRO A 166 -0.37 1.71 25.27
N PRO A 167 0.28 2.88 25.41
CA PRO A 167 -0.30 4.23 25.59
C PRO A 167 -0.63 4.99 24.29
N TYR A 168 -0.47 4.37 23.13
CA TYR A 168 -0.56 4.96 21.81
C TYR A 168 -1.96 4.97 21.23
N LYS A 169 -2.29 6.04 20.51
CA LYS A 169 -3.51 6.15 19.69
C LYS A 169 -3.12 6.62 18.30
N PHE A 170 -3.37 5.78 17.31
CA PHE A 170 -3.14 6.10 15.90
C PHE A 170 -4.45 6.47 15.22
N LYS A 171 -4.41 7.52 14.41
CA LYS A 171 -5.40 7.75 13.35
C LYS A 171 -4.83 7.23 12.05
N ILE A 172 -5.62 6.51 11.28
CA ILE A 172 -5.17 5.80 10.10
C ILE A 172 -5.99 6.30 8.93
N VAL A 173 -5.30 6.77 7.90
CA VAL A 173 -5.86 7.44 6.74
C VAL A 173 -5.46 6.67 5.50
N LYS A 174 -6.43 6.29 4.67
CA LYS A 174 -6.20 5.70 3.35
C LYS A 174 -6.44 6.73 2.26
N TYR A 175 -5.64 6.64 1.20
CA TYR A 175 -5.82 7.43 -0.02
C TYR A 175 -6.11 6.48 -1.17
N CYS A 176 -7.11 6.83 -1.96
CA CYS A 176 -7.45 6.07 -3.16
C CYS A 176 -6.43 6.35 -4.26
N PHE A 177 -5.80 5.31 -4.81
CA PHE A 177 -4.84 5.45 -5.90
C PHE A 177 -5.45 5.93 -7.22
N ALA A 178 -6.76 5.84 -7.39
CA ALA A 178 -7.42 6.29 -8.61
C ALA A 178 -7.77 7.77 -8.57
N CYS A 179 -8.51 8.22 -7.55
CA CYS A 179 -8.99 9.60 -7.44
C CYS A 179 -8.18 10.47 -6.48
N SER A 180 -7.16 9.90 -5.81
CA SER A 180 -6.33 10.58 -4.80
C SER A 180 -7.07 11.12 -3.58
N SER A 181 -8.35 10.77 -3.41
CA SER A 181 -9.17 11.24 -2.29
C SER A 181 -8.96 10.37 -1.04
N GLU A 182 -9.12 11.00 0.12
CA GLU A 182 -9.06 10.34 1.43
C GLU A 182 -10.30 9.48 1.70
N GLY A 183 -10.12 8.39 2.46
CA GLY A 183 -11.20 7.70 3.16
C GLY A 183 -11.74 6.44 2.48
N HIS A 184 -11.25 6.10 1.28
CA HIS A 184 -11.65 4.89 0.56
C HIS A 184 -10.49 4.27 -0.22
N SER A 185 -10.60 2.98 -0.56
CA SER A 185 -9.66 2.28 -1.43
C SER A 185 -10.08 2.33 -2.89
N VAL A 186 -9.20 1.89 -3.80
CA VAL A 186 -9.51 1.81 -5.25
C VAL A 186 -10.78 1.03 -5.56
N ILE A 187 -11.07 -0.02 -4.77
CA ILE A 187 -12.25 -0.90 -4.91
C ILE A 187 -13.55 -0.12 -4.61
N GLN A 188 -13.46 0.84 -3.70
CA GLN A 188 -14.57 1.66 -3.22
C GLN A 188 -14.58 3.03 -3.90
N CYS A 189 -13.78 3.21 -4.95
CA CYS A 189 -13.66 4.47 -5.64
C CYS A 189 -14.93 4.75 -6.44
N PRO A 190 -15.66 5.85 -6.17
CA PRO A 190 -16.86 6.20 -6.92
C PRO A 190 -16.55 6.57 -8.38
N ASP A 191 -15.29 6.90 -8.67
CA ASP A 191 -14.83 7.32 -9.99
C ASP A 191 -14.38 6.13 -10.87
N ILE A 192 -14.49 4.89 -10.39
CA ILE A 192 -14.14 3.69 -11.16
C ILE A 192 -15.36 2.77 -11.32
N ASP A 193 -15.58 2.28 -12.55
CA ASP A 193 -16.68 1.36 -12.85
C ASP A 193 -16.66 0.08 -11.99
N ASP A 194 -17.83 -0.20 -11.39
CA ASP A 194 -18.15 -1.01 -10.19
C ASP A 194 -17.75 -2.50 -10.14
N ASP A 195 -17.00 -3.03 -11.10
CA ASP A 195 -16.72 -4.48 -11.15
C ASP A 195 -15.73 -4.98 -10.08
N TYR A 196 -15.25 -4.13 -9.18
CA TYR A 196 -14.38 -4.55 -8.06
C TYR A 196 -15.15 -5.34 -6.99
N ALA A 197 -16.48 -5.22 -6.95
CA ALA A 197 -17.33 -5.87 -5.95
C ALA A 197 -17.24 -7.41 -5.94
N VAL A 198 -16.78 -8.03 -7.04
CA VAL A 198 -16.69 -9.48 -7.21
C VAL A 198 -15.40 -10.07 -6.60
N MET A 199 -14.36 -9.26 -6.37
CA MET A 199 -13.06 -9.70 -5.82
C MET A 199 -12.89 -9.42 -4.32
N LYS A 200 -13.99 -9.24 -3.56
CA LYS A 200 -13.90 -9.12 -2.10
C LYS A 200 -13.27 -10.40 -1.53
N PRO A 201 -12.14 -10.31 -0.80
CA PRO A 201 -11.73 -11.40 0.05
C PRO A 201 -12.84 -11.64 1.07
N ALA A 202 -13.31 -12.88 1.20
CA ALA A 202 -14.13 -13.30 2.31
C ALA A 202 -13.28 -13.32 3.59
N LEU A 203 -12.92 -12.14 4.11
CA LEU A 203 -12.28 -11.99 5.42
C LEU A 203 -13.35 -11.49 6.39
N ASN A 204 -14.22 -12.42 6.80
CA ASN A 204 -14.92 -12.33 8.09
C ASN A 204 -13.87 -12.54 9.20
N LEU A 205 -13.02 -11.53 9.42
CA LEU A 205 -12.37 -11.37 10.70
C LEU A 205 -13.28 -10.46 11.52
N GLU A 206 -14.15 -11.07 12.32
CA GLU A 206 -14.58 -10.43 13.56
C GLU A 206 -13.32 -10.19 14.39
N ILE A 207 -12.64 -9.06 14.14
CA ILE A 207 -11.59 -8.58 15.02
C ILE A 207 -12.30 -8.17 16.30
N LYS A 208 -12.49 -9.13 17.21
CA LYS A 208 -12.77 -8.84 18.61
C LYS A 208 -11.62 -7.95 19.07
N SER A 209 -11.97 -6.70 19.28
CA SER A 209 -11.10 -5.59 19.59
C SER A 209 -10.52 -5.70 21.00
N VAL A 210 -9.76 -6.76 21.32
CA VAL A 210 -8.82 -6.79 22.44
C VAL A 210 -7.74 -7.83 22.13
N ILE A 211 -6.69 -7.46 21.39
CA ILE A 211 -5.42 -8.21 21.46
C ILE A 211 -4.71 -7.68 22.70
N SER A 212 -4.82 -8.42 23.81
CA SER A 212 -3.94 -8.22 24.95
C SER A 212 -2.52 -8.58 24.50
N ILE A 213 -1.64 -7.59 24.42
CA ILE A 213 -0.24 -7.72 23.95
C ILE A 213 0.57 -8.77 24.74
N LYS A 214 0.04 -9.26 25.87
CA LYS A 214 0.68 -10.31 26.67
C LYS A 214 0.82 -11.65 25.92
N ASP A 215 -0.03 -11.96 24.95
CA ASP A 215 0.01 -13.26 24.25
C ASP A 215 0.98 -13.27 23.05
N ALA A 216 1.43 -12.10 22.58
CA ALA A 216 2.40 -11.99 21.48
C ALA A 216 3.86 -12.07 21.95
N ALA A 217 4.11 -11.85 23.24
CA ALA A 217 5.45 -11.92 23.83
C ALA A 217 5.83 -13.34 24.28
N SER A 218 4.85 -14.21 24.57
CA SER A 218 5.11 -15.58 25.05
C SER A 218 5.42 -16.61 23.96
N SER A 219 5.36 -16.23 22.67
CA SER A 219 5.60 -17.14 21.54
C SER A 219 6.95 -16.95 20.85
N ILE A 220 7.83 -16.13 21.44
CA ILE A 220 9.18 -15.85 20.90
C ILE A 220 10.27 -16.59 21.69
N ASP A 221 10.01 -17.01 22.94
CA ASP A 221 11.04 -17.63 23.80
C ASP A 221 11.20 -19.16 23.64
N GLU A 222 10.38 -19.87 22.85
CA GLU A 222 10.48 -21.34 22.71
C GLU A 222 11.16 -21.85 21.42
N LYS A 223 11.76 -20.97 20.59
CA LYS A 223 12.38 -21.39 19.31
C LYS A 223 13.88 -21.13 19.14
N GLU A 224 14.58 -20.66 20.17
CA GLU A 224 16.05 -20.51 20.10
C GLU A 224 16.85 -21.70 20.70
N GLU A 225 16.21 -22.74 21.23
CA GLU A 225 16.95 -23.85 21.88
C GLU A 225 17.32 -25.05 20.97
N TYR A 226 17.01 -25.03 19.67
CA TYR A 226 17.26 -26.18 18.77
C TYR A 226 18.36 -26.01 17.72
N LEU A 227 19.19 -24.97 17.80
CA LEU A 227 20.26 -24.72 16.81
C LEU A 227 21.69 -24.71 17.37
N ASN A 228 21.90 -25.13 18.62
CA ASN A 228 23.24 -25.20 19.22
C ASN A 228 23.81 -26.62 19.38
N ASP A 229 23.19 -27.66 18.81
CA ASP A 229 23.73 -29.03 18.82
C ASP A 229 23.65 -29.73 17.44
N MET A 230 24.25 -29.12 16.40
CA MET A 230 24.69 -29.82 15.18
C MET A 230 26.02 -29.30 14.67
#